data_AF-U5CZ44-F1
#
_entry.id   AF-U5CZ44-F1
#
_cell.length_a   1.000
_cell.length_b   1.000
_cell.length_c   1.000
_cell.angle_alpha   90.00
_cell.angle_beta   90.00
_cell.angle_gamma   90.00
#
_symmetry.space_group_name_H-M   'P 1'
#
loop_
_entity.id
_entity.type
_entity.pdbx_description
1 polymer ?
#
loop_
_entity_poly.entity_id
_entity_poly.type
_entity_poly.pdbx_seq_one_letter_code
_entity_poly.pdbx_strand_id
1 'polypeptide(L)'
;MAFTYIPTSQNPRVSGETVDLATMASFLSTVRRVYLTIYNWMVFVGWFQVLYLALRTLYETDYTHVYHAVEKPLQLAQTAAVLEILHGLVGLVRSPVTATLPQIGSRLYVTWGILWSFPETRTHVLVSSLVISWSITEIIRYSFFGLKEALGFAPSWLLWLRYSTFFIFYPTGITSEVGLIYIALPYIKASDKYCIRMPNKWNYAFDYFYAAIVALGIYFPGGLHMYLYMIGQRKKALSKSGKKD
;
A
#
# COMPACT_ATOMS: atom_id res chain seq x y z
N MET A 1 -31.97 -44.68 43.91
CA MET A 1 -32.76 -44.03 42.85
C MET A 1 -31.77 -43.54 41.80
N ALA A 2 -31.54 -44.33 40.75
CA ALA A 2 -30.53 -44.06 39.73
C ALA A 2 -31.16 -43.22 38.61
N PHE A 3 -30.62 -42.03 38.36
CA PHE A 3 -30.97 -41.24 37.18
C PHE A 3 -30.19 -41.80 35.99
N THR A 4 -30.91 -42.52 35.13
CA THR A 4 -30.44 -43.04 33.84
C THR A 4 -30.13 -41.86 32.91
N TYR A 5 -28.87 -41.74 32.50
CA TYR A 5 -28.43 -40.84 31.45
C TYR A 5 -28.97 -41.37 30.11
N ILE A 6 -29.89 -40.63 29.48
CA ILE A 6 -30.34 -40.93 28.12
C ILE A 6 -29.34 -40.28 27.15
N PRO A 7 -28.58 -41.05 26.35
CA PRO A 7 -27.76 -40.44 25.32
C PRO A 7 -28.69 -39.97 24.20
N THR A 8 -28.78 -38.66 24.01
CA THR A 8 -29.35 -38.05 22.80
C THR A 8 -28.63 -38.63 21.59
N SER A 9 -29.40 -39.30 20.72
CA SER A 9 -28.94 -39.80 19.42
C SER A 9 -28.25 -38.67 18.65
N GLN A 10 -26.93 -38.80 18.44
CA GLN A 10 -26.26 -38.01 17.42
C GLN A 10 -26.88 -38.37 16.07
N ASN A 11 -27.64 -37.43 15.51
CA ASN A 11 -28.18 -37.54 14.17
C ASN A 11 -26.99 -37.52 13.18
N PRO A 12 -26.68 -38.62 12.47
CA PRO A 12 -25.50 -38.73 11.63
C PRO A 12 -25.47 -37.76 10.44
N ARG A 13 -26.59 -37.08 10.14
CA ARG A 13 -26.64 -36.04 9.10
C ARG A 13 -25.94 -34.75 9.50
N VAL A 14 -25.98 -34.37 10.78
CA VAL A 14 -25.37 -33.11 11.26
C VAL A 14 -23.85 -33.24 11.37
N SER A 15 -23.34 -34.42 11.72
CA SER A 15 -21.89 -34.67 11.74
C SER A 15 -21.27 -34.61 10.34
N GLY A 16 -21.96 -35.12 9.31
CA GLY A 16 -21.48 -35.05 7.93
C GLY A 16 -21.36 -33.61 7.42
N GLU A 17 -22.42 -32.80 7.58
CA GLU A 17 -22.39 -31.39 7.17
C GLU A 17 -21.31 -30.58 7.90
N THR A 18 -21.10 -30.81 9.21
CA THR A 18 -20.05 -30.09 9.96
C THR A 18 -18.63 -30.45 9.51
N VAL A 19 -18.40 -31.71 9.14
CA VAL A 19 -17.10 -32.18 8.62
C VAL A 19 -16.86 -31.64 7.20
N ASP A 20 -17.89 -31.62 6.36
CA ASP A 20 -17.82 -31.05 5.02
C ASP A 20 -17.56 -29.54 5.07
N LEU A 21 -18.27 -28.81 5.94
CA LEU A 21 -18.05 -27.37 6.17
C LEU A 21 -16.65 -27.07 6.70
N ALA A 22 -16.13 -27.87 7.64
CA ALA A 22 -14.77 -27.71 8.15
C ALA A 22 -13.70 -27.98 7.09
N THR A 23 -13.94 -29.00 6.25
CA THR A 23 -13.06 -29.36 5.13
C THR A 23 -13.07 -28.28 4.05
N MET A 24 -14.26 -27.78 3.67
CA MET A 24 -14.40 -26.67 2.74
C MET A 24 -13.75 -25.38 3.28
N ALA A 25 -13.93 -25.07 4.56
CA ALA A 25 -13.29 -23.92 5.20
C ALA A 25 -11.76 -24.05 5.20
N SER A 26 -11.23 -25.24 5.48
CA SER A 26 -9.80 -25.52 5.43
C SER A 26 -9.23 -25.39 4.02
N PHE A 27 -9.94 -25.93 3.02
CA PHE A 27 -9.58 -25.78 1.60
C PHE A 27 -9.55 -24.31 1.17
N LEU A 28 -10.61 -23.55 1.46
CA LEU A 28 -10.69 -22.11 1.15
C LEU A 28 -9.59 -21.31 1.85
N SER A 29 -9.26 -21.66 3.09
CA SER A 29 -8.15 -21.02 3.82
C SER A 29 -6.80 -21.29 3.18
N THR A 30 -6.58 -22.49 2.66
CA THR A 30 -5.35 -22.90 1.98
C THR A 30 -5.22 -22.19 0.64
N VAL A 31 -6.29 -22.16 -0.16
CA VAL A 31 -6.33 -21.44 -1.45
C VAL A 31 -6.05 -19.95 -1.25
N ARG A 32 -6.68 -19.32 -0.24
CA ARG A 32 -6.43 -17.92 0.14
C ARG A 32 -4.95 -17.69 0.46
N ARG A 33 -4.34 -18.57 1.27
CA ARG A 33 -2.94 -18.44 1.69
C ARG A 33 -1.99 -18.58 0.51
N VAL A 34 -2.23 -19.53 -0.40
CA VAL A 34 -1.43 -19.71 -1.62
C VAL A 34 -1.56 -18.50 -2.54
N TYR A 35 -2.78 -18.03 -2.79
CA TYR A 35 -3.04 -16.84 -3.61
C TYR A 35 -2.32 -15.60 -3.05
N LEU A 36 -2.46 -15.32 -1.75
CA LEU A 36 -1.81 -14.19 -1.10
C LEU A 36 -0.28 -14.31 -1.12
N THR A 37 0.25 -15.53 -0.99
CA THR A 37 1.69 -15.77 -1.08
C THR A 37 2.20 -15.43 -2.48
N ILE A 38 1.57 -15.97 -3.52
CA ILE A 38 1.95 -15.70 -4.92
C ILE A 38 1.83 -14.20 -5.23
N TYR A 39 0.72 -13.58 -4.81
CA TYR A 39 0.49 -12.16 -4.98
C TYR A 39 1.60 -11.31 -4.33
N ASN A 40 1.93 -11.56 -3.06
CA ASN A 40 2.98 -10.81 -2.35
C ASN A 40 4.35 -10.96 -3.03
N TRP A 41 4.68 -12.16 -3.52
CA TRP A 41 5.94 -12.40 -4.22
C TRP A 41 5.99 -11.73 -5.60
N MET A 42 4.90 -11.75 -6.37
CA MET A 42 4.84 -11.04 -7.65
C MET A 42 5.01 -9.54 -7.47
N VAL A 43 4.33 -8.96 -6.48
CA VAL A 43 4.44 -7.52 -6.20
C VAL A 43 5.82 -7.16 -5.64
N PHE A 44 6.43 -8.03 -4.82
CA PHE A 44 7.82 -7.90 -4.40
C PHE A 44 8.78 -7.81 -5.60
N VAL A 45 8.67 -8.72 -6.56
CA VAL A 45 9.50 -8.72 -7.77
C VAL A 45 9.26 -7.45 -8.59
N GLY A 46 8.00 -7.01 -8.71
CA GLY A 46 7.65 -5.77 -9.39
C GLY A 46 8.35 -4.54 -8.78
N TRP A 47 8.30 -4.39 -7.46
CA TRP A 47 8.99 -3.29 -6.77
C TRP A 47 10.51 -3.40 -6.82
N PHE A 48 11.05 -4.62 -6.78
CA PHE A 48 12.48 -4.84 -6.98
C PHE A 48 12.92 -4.41 -8.38
N GLN A 49 12.13 -4.72 -9.41
CA GLN A 49 12.38 -4.27 -10.77
C GLN A 49 12.33 -2.74 -10.88
N VAL A 50 11.37 -2.08 -10.23
CA VAL A 50 11.31 -0.60 -10.17
C VAL A 50 12.58 -0.03 -9.55
N LEU A 51 13.03 -0.57 -8.41
CA LEU A 51 14.25 -0.10 -7.74
C LEU A 51 15.49 -0.33 -8.61
N TYR A 52 15.61 -1.51 -9.20
CA TYR A 52 16.74 -1.84 -10.06
C TYR A 52 16.84 -0.91 -11.26
N LEU A 53 15.73 -0.65 -11.95
CA LEU A 53 15.68 0.28 -13.08
C LEU A 53 15.98 1.71 -12.63
N ALA A 54 15.43 2.16 -11.50
CA ALA A 54 15.70 3.49 -10.97
C ALA A 54 17.19 3.71 -10.68
N LEU A 55 17.83 2.77 -9.98
CA LEU A 55 19.25 2.85 -9.63
C LEU A 55 20.14 2.73 -10.86
N ARG A 56 19.79 1.83 -11.79
CA ARG A 56 20.53 1.66 -13.04
C ARG A 56 20.51 2.94 -13.88
N THR A 57 19.34 3.53 -14.08
CA THR A 57 19.22 4.78 -14.86
C THR A 57 19.90 5.96 -14.17
N LEU A 58 19.90 6.00 -12.83
CA LEU A 58 20.62 7.02 -12.07
C LEU A 58 22.15 6.86 -12.19
N TYR A 59 22.65 5.63 -12.35
CA TYR A 59 24.07 5.35 -12.54
C TYR A 59 24.53 5.55 -13.99
N GLU A 60 23.74 5.12 -14.97
CA GLU A 60 24.10 5.15 -16.39
C GLU A 60 23.81 6.50 -17.07
N THR A 61 22.82 7.24 -16.59
CA THR A 61 22.38 8.50 -17.22
C THR A 61 22.32 9.60 -16.18
N ASP A 62 21.13 9.93 -15.68
CA ASP A 62 20.88 11.01 -14.73
C ASP A 62 19.46 10.87 -14.15
N TYR A 63 19.17 11.66 -13.10
CA TYR A 63 17.87 11.70 -12.44
C TYR A 63 16.70 12.08 -13.38
N THR A 64 16.97 12.75 -14.50
CA THR A 64 15.95 13.21 -15.45
C THR A 64 15.29 12.08 -16.25
N HIS A 65 15.99 10.96 -16.43
CA HIS A 65 15.51 9.82 -17.22
C HIS A 65 14.91 8.70 -16.36
N VAL A 66 15.06 8.79 -15.03
CA VAL A 66 14.61 7.77 -14.07
C VAL A 66 13.13 7.48 -14.26
N TYR A 67 12.28 8.50 -14.35
CA TYR A 67 10.84 8.31 -14.50
C TYR A 67 10.48 7.53 -15.77
N HIS A 68 11.11 7.84 -16.91
CA HIS A 68 10.83 7.18 -18.19
C HIS A 68 11.16 5.67 -18.14
N ALA A 69 12.23 5.30 -17.42
CA ALA A 69 12.61 3.91 -17.24
C ALA A 69 11.65 3.14 -16.31
N VAL A 70 11.13 3.81 -15.26
CA VAL A 70 10.31 3.15 -14.23
C VAL A 70 8.81 3.34 -14.41
N GLU A 71 8.35 4.15 -15.35
CA GLU A 71 6.94 4.54 -15.49
C GLU A 71 5.99 3.32 -15.54
N LYS A 72 6.24 2.40 -16.47
CA LYS A 72 5.42 1.20 -16.65
C LYS A 72 5.42 0.29 -15.40
N PRO A 73 6.57 -0.14 -14.86
CA PRO A 73 6.57 -1.00 -13.68
C PRO A 73 6.04 -0.28 -12.44
N LEU A 74 6.25 1.03 -12.30
CA LEU A 74 5.71 1.84 -11.19
C LEU A 74 4.17 1.89 -11.25
N GLN A 75 3.59 2.17 -12.42
CA GLN A 75 2.14 2.22 -12.59
C GLN A 75 1.49 0.86 -12.32
N LEU A 76 2.10 -0.22 -12.80
CA LEU A 76 1.61 -1.58 -12.53
C LEU A 76 1.69 -1.91 -11.03
N ALA A 77 2.81 -1.61 -10.38
CA ALA A 77 2.99 -1.87 -8.95
C ALA A 77 2.02 -1.05 -8.08
N GLN A 78 1.77 0.22 -8.44
CA GLN A 78 0.81 1.07 -7.72
C GLN A 78 -0.64 0.63 -7.96
N THR A 79 -0.98 0.20 -9.18
CA THR A 79 -2.31 -0.33 -9.49
C THR A 79 -2.54 -1.67 -8.78
N ALA A 80 -1.52 -2.50 -8.63
CA ALA A 80 -1.61 -3.71 -7.82
C ALA A 80 -1.98 -3.37 -6.36
N ALA A 81 -1.46 -2.29 -5.79
CA ALA A 81 -1.83 -1.86 -4.43
C ALA A 81 -3.35 -1.57 -4.26
N VAL A 82 -4.09 -1.26 -5.33
CA VAL A 82 -5.56 -1.15 -5.27
C VAL A 82 -6.20 -2.50 -4.94
N LEU A 83 -5.66 -3.59 -5.47
CA LEU A 83 -6.13 -4.95 -5.17
C LEU A 83 -6.00 -5.27 -3.68
N GLU A 84 -5.02 -4.70 -2.96
CA GLU A 84 -4.90 -4.88 -1.50
C GLU A 84 -6.03 -4.21 -0.73
N ILE A 85 -6.51 -3.06 -1.20
CA ILE A 85 -7.69 -2.41 -0.62
C ILE A 85 -8.90 -3.32 -0.83
N LEU A 86 -9.05 -3.89 -2.02
CA LEU A 86 -10.12 -4.85 -2.31
C LEU A 86 -9.99 -6.11 -1.44
N HIS A 87 -8.79 -6.65 -1.24
CA HIS A 87 -8.57 -7.77 -0.33
C HIS A 87 -8.94 -7.42 1.11
N GLY A 88 -8.65 -6.20 1.57
CA GLY A 88 -9.08 -5.70 2.87
C GLY A 88 -10.61 -5.57 2.99
N LEU A 89 -11.27 -5.01 1.97
CA LEU A 89 -12.71 -4.81 1.91
C LEU A 89 -13.50 -6.12 1.84
N VAL A 90 -13.01 -7.10 1.08
CA VAL A 90 -13.62 -8.44 0.96
C VAL A 90 -13.33 -9.31 2.19
N GLY A 91 -12.52 -8.84 3.15
CA GLY A 91 -12.14 -9.61 4.34
C GLY A 91 -11.09 -10.70 4.08
N LEU A 92 -10.48 -10.70 2.89
CA LEU A 92 -9.34 -11.55 2.52
C LEU A 92 -8.07 -11.19 3.30
N VAL A 93 -7.99 -10.03 3.95
CA VAL A 93 -6.94 -9.70 4.92
C VAL A 93 -7.54 -8.87 6.06
N ARG A 94 -7.15 -9.13 7.31
CA ARG A 94 -7.46 -8.25 8.45
C ARG A 94 -6.59 -6.99 8.37
N SER A 95 -6.95 -6.06 7.48
CA SER A 95 -6.32 -4.75 7.40
C SER A 95 -7.30 -3.67 7.87
N PRO A 96 -6.89 -2.70 8.71
CA PRO A 96 -7.71 -1.53 9.01
C PRO A 96 -7.81 -0.67 7.74
N VAL A 97 -8.87 -0.90 6.96
CA VAL A 97 -9.13 -0.26 5.67
C VAL A 97 -9.05 1.27 5.75
N THR A 98 -9.46 1.84 6.89
CA THR A 98 -9.41 3.28 7.18
C THR A 98 -8.00 3.87 7.20
N ALA A 99 -6.97 3.07 7.50
CA ALA A 99 -5.58 3.51 7.47
C ALA A 99 -4.91 3.24 6.12
N THR A 100 -5.31 2.19 5.40
CA THR A 100 -4.73 1.86 4.09
C THR A 100 -5.28 2.73 2.95
N LEU A 101 -6.53 3.18 3.05
CA LEU A 101 -7.16 4.03 2.05
C LEU A 101 -6.40 5.35 1.83
N PRO A 102 -6.10 6.16 2.87
CA PRO A 102 -5.32 7.39 2.68
C PRO A 102 -3.90 7.12 2.18
N GLN A 103 -3.25 6.04 2.63
CA GLN A 103 -1.86 5.72 2.28
C GLN A 103 -1.69 5.27 0.82
N ILE A 104 -2.64 4.49 0.28
CA ILE A 104 -2.58 4.06 -1.12
C ILE A 104 -3.19 5.13 -2.03
N GLY A 105 -4.27 5.78 -1.58
CA GLY A 105 -4.89 6.89 -2.29
C GLY A 105 -3.91 8.04 -2.52
N SER A 106 -3.06 8.36 -1.53
CA SER A 106 -2.01 9.38 -1.70
C SER A 106 -1.02 9.02 -2.81
N ARG A 107 -0.56 7.77 -2.83
CA ARG A 107 0.40 7.30 -3.85
C ARG A 107 -0.21 7.24 -5.24
N LEU A 108 -1.46 6.81 -5.36
CA LEU A 108 -2.19 6.82 -6.62
C LEU A 108 -2.39 8.24 -7.14
N TYR A 109 -2.72 9.19 -6.26
CA TYR A 109 -2.83 10.59 -6.62
C TYR A 109 -1.51 11.16 -7.16
N VAL A 110 -0.38 10.90 -6.50
CA VAL A 110 0.93 11.36 -6.98
C VAL A 110 1.32 10.66 -8.29
N THR A 111 1.07 9.36 -8.43
CA THR A 111 1.46 8.60 -9.64
C THR A 111 0.60 8.97 -10.85
N TRP A 112 -0.73 8.92 -10.72
CA TRP A 112 -1.66 9.14 -11.83
C TRP A 112 -2.13 10.60 -11.95
N GLY A 113 -2.39 11.25 -10.82
CA GLY A 113 -2.87 12.63 -10.80
C GLY A 113 -1.78 13.66 -11.08
N ILE A 114 -0.55 13.42 -10.63
CA ILE A 114 0.57 14.36 -10.82
C ILE A 114 1.51 13.88 -11.92
N LEU A 115 2.24 12.78 -11.71
CA LEU A 115 3.32 12.37 -12.60
C LEU A 115 2.81 11.99 -14.00
N TRP A 116 1.71 11.26 -14.11
CA TRP A 116 1.12 10.94 -15.41
C TRP A 116 0.53 12.17 -16.11
N SER A 117 -0.12 13.07 -15.39
CA SER A 117 -0.81 14.22 -15.97
C SER A 117 0.11 15.39 -16.37
N PHE A 118 1.23 15.56 -15.65
CA PHE A 118 2.19 16.66 -15.81
C PHE A 118 3.59 16.13 -16.11
N PRO A 119 3.93 15.90 -17.40
CA PRO A 119 5.24 15.40 -17.78
C PRO A 119 6.40 16.29 -17.36
N GLU A 120 6.17 17.58 -17.16
CA GLU A 120 7.14 18.59 -16.74
C GLU A 120 7.69 18.30 -15.34
N THR A 121 6.92 17.62 -14.49
CA THR A 121 7.34 17.28 -13.11
C THR A 121 8.26 16.05 -13.05
N ARG A 122 8.37 15.28 -14.14
CA ARG A 122 9.05 13.98 -14.19
C ARG A 122 10.58 14.08 -14.15
N THR A 123 11.14 15.22 -14.53
CA THR A 123 12.58 15.43 -14.61
C THR A 123 13.17 15.93 -13.29
N HIS A 124 12.34 16.19 -12.27
CA HIS A 124 12.82 16.67 -10.98
C HIS A 124 13.47 15.56 -10.15
N VAL A 125 14.54 15.93 -9.43
CA VAL A 125 15.26 15.03 -8.49
C VAL A 125 14.35 14.39 -7.45
N LEU A 126 13.25 15.05 -7.09
CA LEU A 126 12.25 14.53 -6.14
C LEU A 126 11.55 13.26 -6.63
N VAL A 127 11.51 13.02 -7.95
CA VAL A 127 10.96 11.79 -8.52
C VAL A 127 11.85 10.60 -8.19
N SER A 128 13.16 10.77 -8.32
CA SER A 128 14.13 9.72 -7.98
C SER A 128 14.11 9.38 -6.49
N SER A 129 14.07 10.39 -5.60
CA SER A 129 13.97 10.16 -4.16
C SER A 129 12.64 9.49 -3.78
N LEU A 130 11.53 9.90 -4.42
CA LEU A 130 10.22 9.28 -4.22
C LEU A 130 10.22 7.80 -4.63
N VAL A 131 10.68 7.50 -5.85
CA VAL A 131 10.68 6.13 -6.40
C VAL A 131 11.56 5.21 -5.57
N ILE A 132 12.76 5.66 -5.18
CA ILE A 132 13.66 4.87 -4.33
C ILE A 132 13.04 4.64 -2.95
N SER A 133 12.51 5.69 -2.33
CA SER A 133 11.88 5.60 -1.02
C SER A 133 10.70 4.64 -1.02
N TRP A 134 9.78 4.80 -1.98
CA TRP A 134 8.66 3.89 -2.15
C TRP A 134 9.15 2.46 -2.37
N SER A 135 10.04 2.22 -3.34
CA SER A 135 10.47 0.86 -3.66
C SER A 135 11.10 0.14 -2.47
N ILE A 136 11.96 0.81 -1.70
CA ILE A 136 12.56 0.19 -0.50
C ILE A 136 11.51 -0.14 0.55
N THR A 137 10.58 0.79 0.84
CA THR A 137 9.52 0.53 1.82
C THR A 137 8.61 -0.62 1.42
N GLU A 138 8.32 -0.74 0.13
CA GLU A 138 7.46 -1.77 -0.44
C GLU A 138 8.14 -3.13 -0.45
N ILE A 139 9.39 -3.22 -0.91
CA ILE A 139 10.19 -4.44 -0.91
C ILE A 139 10.21 -5.05 0.50
N ILE A 140 10.45 -4.25 1.53
CA ILE A 140 10.45 -4.71 2.93
C ILE A 140 9.05 -5.18 3.37
N ARG A 141 8.00 -4.45 2.98
CA ARG A 141 6.61 -4.78 3.33
C ARG A 141 6.18 -6.11 2.71
N TYR A 142 6.40 -6.30 1.41
CA TYR A 142 6.03 -7.52 0.71
C TYR A 142 6.92 -8.70 1.10
N SER A 143 8.20 -8.48 1.42
CA SER A 143 9.06 -9.51 2.01
C SER A 143 8.50 -10.01 3.34
N PHE A 144 8.05 -9.09 4.20
CA PHE A 144 7.44 -9.44 5.48
C PHE A 144 6.14 -10.21 5.30
N PHE A 145 5.23 -9.75 4.42
CA PHE A 145 3.97 -10.45 4.18
C PHE A 145 4.16 -11.78 3.47
N GLY A 146 5.03 -11.85 2.47
CA GLY A 146 5.38 -13.07 1.74
C GLY A 146 5.96 -14.14 2.66
N LEU A 147 6.91 -13.78 3.54
CA LEU A 147 7.48 -14.73 4.51
C LEU A 147 6.48 -15.14 5.58
N LYS A 148 5.66 -14.20 6.07
CA LYS A 148 4.61 -14.51 7.04
C LYS A 148 3.59 -15.50 6.49
N GLU A 149 3.14 -15.32 5.25
CA GLU A 149 2.19 -16.23 4.62
C GLU A 149 2.86 -17.56 4.22
N ALA A 150 4.08 -17.54 3.68
CA ALA A 150 4.79 -18.76 3.29
C ALA A 150 5.18 -19.64 4.48
N LEU A 151 5.79 -19.05 5.52
CA LEU A 151 6.39 -19.79 6.63
C LEU A 151 5.48 -19.85 7.87
N GLY A 152 4.40 -19.06 7.92
CA GLY A 152 3.51 -18.97 9.08
C GLY A 152 4.08 -18.16 10.25
N PHE A 153 5.37 -17.79 10.19
CA PHE A 153 6.04 -16.89 11.12
C PHE A 153 6.83 -15.83 10.34
N ALA A 154 6.93 -14.62 10.90
CA ALA A 154 7.77 -13.58 10.35
C ALA A 154 9.03 -13.44 11.22
N PRO A 155 10.24 -13.45 10.65
CA PRO A 155 11.47 -13.27 11.41
C PRO A 155 11.50 -11.93 12.17
N SER A 156 11.96 -11.94 13.42
CA SER A 156 12.00 -10.73 14.27
C SER A 156 12.86 -9.60 13.69
N TRP A 157 13.91 -9.94 12.94
CA TRP A 157 14.77 -8.96 12.27
C TRP A 157 14.05 -8.22 11.13
N LEU A 158 13.17 -8.89 10.38
CA LEU A 158 12.34 -8.26 9.33
C LEU A 158 11.29 -7.34 9.93
N LEU A 159 10.71 -7.75 11.05
CA LEU A 159 9.80 -6.90 11.81
C LEU A 159 10.51 -5.63 12.28
N TRP A 160 11.70 -5.78 12.86
CA TRP A 160 12.53 -4.65 13.26
C TRP A 160 12.86 -3.75 12.06
N LEU A 161 13.33 -4.33 10.95
CA LEU A 161 13.67 -3.59 9.73
C LEU A 161 12.49 -2.75 9.25
N ARG A 162 11.29 -3.35 9.15
CA ARG A 162 10.07 -2.65 8.75
C ARG A 162 9.73 -1.44 9.63
N TYR A 163 9.90 -1.57 10.94
CA TYR A 163 9.60 -0.47 11.87
C TYR A 163 10.74 0.54 12.02
N SER A 164 11.96 0.19 11.61
CA SER A 164 13.14 1.07 11.62
C SER A 164 13.27 1.88 10.33
N THR A 165 13.03 1.28 9.18
CA THR A 165 13.12 1.97 7.87
C THR A 165 12.11 3.10 7.73
N PHE A 166 10.97 2.99 8.43
CA PHE A 166 9.97 4.05 8.51
C PHE A 166 10.53 5.41 8.93
N PHE A 167 11.50 5.46 9.85
CA PHE A 167 12.06 6.74 10.33
C PHE A 167 12.76 7.55 9.24
N ILE A 168 13.35 6.89 8.24
CA ILE A 168 14.13 7.53 7.19
C ILE A 168 13.27 7.73 5.94
N PHE A 169 12.58 6.67 5.50
CA PHE A 169 11.89 6.69 4.22
C PHE A 169 10.53 7.38 4.29
N TYR A 170 9.89 7.44 5.46
CA TYR A 170 8.61 8.14 5.55
C TYR A 170 8.74 9.66 5.42
N PRO A 171 9.65 10.35 6.15
CA PRO A 171 9.88 11.78 5.92
C PRO A 171 10.34 12.07 4.49
N THR A 172 11.22 11.23 3.95
CA THR A 172 11.73 11.38 2.58
C THR A 172 10.60 11.21 1.55
N GLY A 173 9.72 10.23 1.74
CA GLY A 173 8.56 9.97 0.89
C GLY A 173 7.56 11.12 0.92
N ILE A 174 7.09 11.51 2.12
CA ILE A 174 6.13 12.61 2.27
C ILE A 174 6.69 13.93 1.73
N THR A 175 7.97 14.25 2.00
CA THR A 175 8.59 15.48 1.49
C THR A 175 8.66 15.47 -0.04
N SER A 176 8.95 14.31 -0.64
CA SER A 176 8.99 14.16 -2.10
C SER A 176 7.59 14.24 -2.73
N GLU A 177 6.57 13.63 -2.11
CA GLU A 177 5.17 13.71 -2.55
C GLU A 177 4.65 15.16 -2.50
N VAL A 178 4.82 15.82 -1.36
CA VAL A 178 4.39 17.21 -1.15
C VAL A 178 5.15 18.16 -2.08
N GLY A 179 6.46 17.97 -2.23
CA GLY A 179 7.29 18.77 -3.13
C GLY A 179 6.88 18.63 -4.60
N LEU A 180 6.56 17.42 -5.06
CA LEU A 180 6.08 17.19 -6.43
C LEU A 180 4.71 17.82 -6.67
N ILE A 181 3.78 17.73 -5.71
CA ILE A 181 2.48 18.41 -5.81
C ILE A 181 2.68 19.93 -5.88
N TYR A 182 3.56 20.49 -5.04
CA TYR A 182 3.86 21.92 -5.03
C TYR A 182 4.47 22.39 -6.36
N ILE A 183 5.41 21.64 -6.93
CA ILE A 183 5.99 21.94 -8.24
C ILE A 183 4.95 21.80 -9.36
N ALA A 184 3.98 20.89 -9.22
CA ALA A 184 2.90 20.72 -10.18
C ALA A 184 1.90 21.88 -10.21
N LEU A 185 1.71 22.60 -9.10
CA LEU A 185 0.73 23.71 -8.98
C LEU A 185 0.80 24.77 -10.10
N PRO A 186 1.97 25.35 -10.44
CA PRO A 186 2.07 26.31 -11.55
C PRO A 186 1.69 25.68 -12.90
N TYR A 187 2.04 24.41 -13.14
CA TYR A 187 1.69 23.70 -14.38
C TYR A 187 0.21 23.35 -14.45
N ILE A 188 -0.41 23.01 -13.31
CA ILE A 188 -1.86 22.82 -13.19
C ILE A 188 -2.58 24.10 -13.58
N LYS A 189 -2.16 25.23 -13.00
CA LYS A 189 -2.77 26.55 -13.28
C LYS A 189 -2.56 27.00 -14.73
N ALA A 190 -1.42 26.68 -15.33
CA ALA A 190 -1.12 27.07 -16.71
C ALA A 190 -1.84 26.22 -17.76
N SER A 191 -2.13 24.95 -17.45
CA SER A 191 -2.69 24.00 -18.42
C SER A 191 -4.21 23.89 -18.38
N ASP A 192 -4.89 24.39 -17.33
CA ASP A 192 -6.33 24.24 -17.08
C ASP A 192 -6.81 22.78 -17.21
N LYS A 193 -5.90 21.81 -17.11
CA LYS A 193 -6.21 20.38 -17.27
C LYS A 193 -7.10 19.92 -16.13
N TYR A 194 -8.17 19.22 -16.48
CA TYR A 194 -9.24 18.76 -15.57
C TYR A 194 -10.06 19.88 -14.92
N CYS A 195 -9.98 21.12 -15.40
CA CYS A 195 -10.86 22.20 -14.98
C CYS A 195 -12.19 22.13 -15.74
N ILE A 196 -13.28 21.81 -15.05
CA ILE A 196 -14.65 21.94 -15.58
C ILE A 196 -15.11 23.36 -15.31
N ARG A 197 -15.05 24.22 -16.33
CA ARG A 197 -15.54 25.59 -16.25
C ARG A 197 -17.03 25.64 -16.59
N MET A 198 -17.74 26.60 -15.99
CA MET A 198 -19.12 26.88 -16.40
C MET A 198 -19.15 27.43 -17.84
N PRO A 199 -20.24 27.19 -18.60
CA PRO A 199 -21.44 26.43 -18.23
C PRO A 199 -21.37 24.94 -18.62
N ASN A 200 -21.65 24.04 -17.67
CA ASN A 200 -21.82 22.60 -17.88
C ASN A 200 -23.23 22.17 -17.44
N LYS A 201 -23.79 21.11 -18.04
CA LYS A 201 -25.17 20.62 -17.84
C LYS A 201 -25.55 20.33 -16.37
N TRP A 202 -24.54 20.16 -15.52
CA TRP A 202 -24.67 19.84 -14.08
C TRP A 202 -24.46 21.05 -13.15
N ASN A 203 -24.22 22.26 -13.68
CA ASN A 203 -23.96 23.50 -12.92
C ASN A 203 -22.86 23.38 -11.84
N TYR A 204 -21.86 22.53 -12.09
CA TYR A 204 -20.74 22.30 -11.18
C TYR A 204 -19.43 22.76 -11.82
N ALA A 205 -18.68 23.60 -11.13
CA ALA A 205 -17.33 23.98 -11.51
C ALA A 205 -16.32 23.18 -10.66
N PHE A 206 -15.40 22.49 -11.33
CA PHE A 206 -14.32 21.76 -10.67
C PHE A 206 -13.00 22.32 -11.17
N ASP A 207 -12.17 22.80 -10.26
CA ASP A 207 -10.84 23.32 -10.59
C ASP A 207 -9.80 22.46 -9.88
N TYR A 208 -8.96 21.82 -10.71
CA TYR A 208 -7.94 20.89 -10.26
C TYR A 208 -6.86 21.59 -9.41
N PHE A 209 -6.67 22.90 -9.59
CA PHE A 209 -5.76 23.71 -8.78
C PHE A 209 -6.21 23.77 -7.31
N TYR A 210 -7.49 24.05 -7.06
CA TYR A 210 -8.03 24.08 -5.70
C TYR A 210 -8.07 22.69 -5.08
N ALA A 211 -8.36 21.65 -5.87
CA ALA A 211 -8.28 20.26 -5.41
C ALA A 211 -6.85 19.89 -4.97
N ALA A 212 -5.81 20.30 -5.72
CA ALA A 212 -4.42 20.06 -5.37
C ALA A 212 -3.99 20.83 -4.10
N ILE A 213 -4.50 22.05 -3.89
CA ILE A 213 -4.27 22.81 -2.65
C ILE A 213 -4.93 22.14 -1.44
N VAL A 214 -6.17 21.69 -1.58
CA VAL A 214 -6.88 20.94 -0.53
C VAL A 214 -6.14 19.63 -0.24
N ALA A 215 -5.66 18.92 -1.26
CA ALA A 215 -4.84 17.73 -1.11
C ALA A 215 -3.57 18.03 -0.31
N LEU A 216 -2.82 19.08 -0.65
CA LEU A 216 -1.66 19.58 0.10
C LEU A 216 -2.01 19.85 1.58
N GLY A 217 -3.14 20.51 1.82
CA GLY A 217 -3.65 20.83 3.16
C GLY A 217 -4.03 19.60 3.99
N ILE A 218 -4.47 18.51 3.36
CA ILE A 218 -4.77 17.23 4.02
C ILE A 218 -3.49 16.40 4.21
N TYR A 219 -2.58 16.45 3.24
CA TYR A 219 -1.34 15.66 3.23
C TYR A 219 -0.43 15.98 4.41
N PHE A 220 -0.29 17.26 4.75
CA PHE A 220 0.58 17.68 5.85
C PHE A 220 0.11 17.15 7.23
N PRO A 221 -1.12 17.40 7.70
CA PRO A 221 -1.61 16.86 8.96
C PRO A 221 -1.84 15.34 8.91
N GLY A 222 -2.31 14.80 7.78
CA GLY A 222 -2.49 13.35 7.61
C GLY A 222 -1.17 12.59 7.69
N GLY A 223 -0.12 13.12 7.08
CA GLY A 223 1.23 12.59 7.13
C GLY A 223 1.78 12.53 8.56
N LEU A 224 1.63 13.61 9.33
CA LEU A 224 2.04 13.65 10.74
C LEU A 224 1.23 12.70 11.63
N HIS A 225 -0.09 12.65 11.44
CA HIS A 225 -0.96 11.74 12.21
C HIS A 225 -0.55 10.27 12.01
N MET A 226 -0.35 9.86 10.75
CA MET A 226 0.08 8.49 10.42
C MET A 226 1.49 8.19 10.93
N TYR A 227 2.39 9.17 10.95
CA TYR A 227 3.72 9.04 11.55
C TYR A 227 3.66 8.73 13.03
N LEU A 228 2.90 9.51 13.79
CA LEU A 228 2.71 9.31 15.23
C LEU A 228 2.01 7.97 15.50
N TYR A 229 1.02 7.60 14.69
CA TYR A 229 0.35 6.31 14.77
C TYR A 229 1.33 5.14 14.61
N MET A 230 2.24 5.19 13.63
CA MET A 230 3.23 4.15 13.39
C MET A 230 4.29 4.05 14.51
N ILE A 231 4.67 5.17 15.13
CA ILE A 231 5.49 5.15 16.36
C ILE A 231 4.77 4.40 17.48
N GLY A 232 3.46 4.64 17.64
CA GLY A 232 2.61 3.91 18.59
C GLY A 232 2.53 2.40 18.28
N GLN A 233 2.39 2.03 17.01
CA GLN A 233 2.39 0.62 16.58
C GLN A 233 3.74 -0.06 16.84
N ARG A 234 4.86 0.62 16.59
CA ARG A 234 6.21 0.11 16.87
C ARG A 234 6.37 -0.22 18.36
N LYS A 235 5.99 0.69 19.26
CA LYS A 235 6.05 0.44 20.71
C LYS A 235 5.29 -0.83 21.09
N LYS A 236 4.09 -1.02 20.54
CA LYS A 236 3.25 -2.21 20.79
C LYS A 236 3.85 -3.49 20.20
N ALA A 237 4.42 -3.43 18.99
CA ALA A 237 4.97 -4.59 18.31
C ALA A 237 6.29 -5.06 18.95
N LEU A 238 7.21 -4.13 19.24
CA LEU A 238 8.50 -4.45 19.86
C LEU A 238 8.37 -4.85 21.33
N SER A 239 7.43 -4.25 22.08
CA SER A 239 7.15 -4.68 23.46
C SER A 239 6.62 -6.11 23.56
N LYS A 240 5.90 -6.60 22.54
CA LYS A 240 5.46 -8.00 22.47
C LYS A 240 6.57 -8.96 22.06
N SER A 241 7.53 -8.50 21.24
CA SER A 241 8.69 -9.31 20.83
C SER A 241 9.66 -9.53 21.99
N GLY A 242 9.95 -8.49 22.78
CA GLY A 242 10.86 -8.61 23.93
C GLY A 242 10.29 -9.31 25.17
N LYS A 243 9.05 -9.82 25.09
CA LYS A 243 8.44 -10.68 26.13
C LYS A 243 8.49 -12.17 25.78
N LYS A 244 9.05 -12.52 24.61
CA LYS A 244 9.11 -13.89 24.11
C LYS A 244 10.50 -14.52 24.22
N ASP A 245 11.42 -13.81 24.85
CA ASP A 245 12.78 -14.25 25.17
C ASP A 245 12.89 -14.46 26.69
#